data_AF-A0A1V4W6E0-F1
#
_entry.id   AF-A0A1V4W6E0-F1
#
_cell.length_a   1.000
_cell.length_b   1.000
_cell.length_c   1.000
_cell.angle_alpha   90.00
_cell.angle_beta   90.00
_cell.angle_gamma   90.00
#
_symmetry.space_group_name_H-M   'P 1'
#
loop_
_entity.id
_entity.type
_entity.pdbx_description
1 polymer ?
#
loop_
_entity_poly.entity_id
_entity_poly.type
_entity_poly.pdbx_seq_one_letter_code
_entity_poly.pdbx_strand_id
1 'polypeptide(L)'
;MVRVLSYIAALAIVFIIFVPEIASAATYQPAQTTNLSETLTAQTYTAMQAHQTSITIEYTGDVDSLKNDISNAINKAYNTDDYLHLLIKGWELKAYGIPGDITVAIHITYRETQEQLLLVEQKTSEILSQIINDDMNDYQKEKAIHDYIVSNVSYDQTLQHFTDYDALTSGTAVCQGYTMLAYKMLTKAGIQARIVSGLGKSEEHTWNMVNLEGSWYHLDCTWDDPVPDAQGRITYSYYNLSDSQIKADHSWQGLYPEANTDFGQFIKLILSGL
;
A
#
# COMPACT_ATOMS: atom_id res chain seq x y z
N MET A 1 8.41 4.06 23.82
CA MET A 1 9.30 3.33 22.89
C MET A 1 8.49 2.20 22.27
N VAL A 2 7.57 2.56 21.37
CA VAL A 2 6.74 1.59 20.66
C VAL A 2 7.46 1.31 19.36
N ARG A 3 8.06 0.12 19.26
CA ARG A 3 8.50 -0.41 17.98
C ARG A 3 7.24 -0.79 17.22
N VAL A 4 6.76 0.07 16.33
CA VAL A 4 5.97 -0.44 15.22
C VAL A 4 6.93 -1.36 14.45
N LEU A 5 6.44 -2.57 14.21
CA LEU A 5 7.22 -3.58 13.52
C LEU A 5 7.48 -3.02 12.13
N SER A 6 8.74 -2.91 11.73
CA SER A 6 9.10 -3.02 10.32
C SER A 6 8.33 -4.25 9.83
N TYR A 7 7.26 -4.05 9.06
CA TYR A 7 6.29 -5.10 8.76
C TYR A 7 6.95 -6.12 7.84
N ILE A 8 7.78 -6.98 8.42
CA ILE A 8 7.94 -8.33 7.92
C ILE A 8 6.57 -8.93 8.14
N ALA A 9 5.73 -8.91 7.10
CA ALA A 9 4.56 -9.76 7.02
C ALA A 9 4.97 -11.14 7.54
N ALA A 10 4.42 -11.51 8.70
CA ALA A 10 5.00 -12.57 9.51
C ALA A 10 4.92 -13.89 8.75
N LEU A 11 6.05 -14.36 8.23
CA LEU A 11 6.17 -15.61 7.51
C LEU A 11 6.14 -16.76 8.52
N ALA A 12 4.96 -17.27 8.85
CA ALA A 12 4.81 -18.56 9.49
C ALA A 12 4.73 -19.63 8.40
N ILE A 13 5.74 -20.52 8.35
CA ILE A 13 5.76 -21.66 7.44
C ILE A 13 5.58 -22.91 8.28
N VAL A 14 4.45 -23.60 8.08
CA VAL A 14 4.20 -24.91 8.68
C VAL A 14 4.24 -25.95 7.56
N PHE A 15 5.31 -26.75 7.53
CA PHE A 15 5.38 -27.94 6.68
C PHE A 15 4.77 -29.12 7.44
N ILE A 16 3.63 -29.62 6.98
CA ILE A 16 3.09 -30.91 7.43
C ILE A 16 3.28 -31.89 6.27
N ILE A 17 4.43 -32.56 6.24
CA ILE A 17 4.71 -33.60 5.26
C ILE A 17 4.13 -34.91 5.80
N PHE A 18 3.05 -35.40 5.19
CA PHE A 18 2.52 -36.72 5.47
C PHE A 18 3.19 -37.71 4.51
N VAL A 19 4.03 -38.62 5.03
CA VAL A 19 4.65 -39.68 4.25
C VAL A 19 3.91 -40.99 4.53
N PRO A 20 2.86 -41.35 3.77
CA PRO A 20 2.40 -42.73 3.77
C PRO A 20 3.41 -43.60 3.01
N GLU A 21 3.62 -44.82 3.48
CA GLU A 21 4.47 -45.83 2.86
C GLU A 21 3.92 -46.17 1.45
N ILE A 22 4.63 -45.80 0.39
CA ILE A 22 4.11 -45.85 -0.99
C ILE A 22 4.41 -47.20 -1.65
N ALA A 23 3.38 -47.89 -2.14
CA ALA A 23 3.51 -48.92 -3.17
C ALA A 23 3.79 -48.25 -4.54
N SER A 24 4.73 -48.80 -5.31
CA SER A 24 5.30 -48.19 -6.51
C SER A 24 4.27 -47.77 -7.57
N ALA A 25 4.31 -46.51 -8.01
CA ALA A 25 3.64 -46.02 -9.21
C ALA A 25 4.63 -45.30 -10.14
N ALA A 26 4.34 -45.36 -11.45
CA ALA A 26 5.22 -45.02 -12.56
C ALA A 26 5.81 -43.60 -12.48
N THR A 27 7.08 -43.47 -12.89
CA THR A 27 7.81 -42.20 -12.95
C THR A 27 7.26 -41.30 -14.06
N TYR A 28 6.41 -40.36 -13.69
CA TYR A 28 6.07 -39.18 -14.49
C TYR A 28 7.21 -38.15 -14.36
N GLN A 29 7.72 -37.67 -15.50
CA GLN A 29 8.68 -36.57 -15.54
C GLN A 29 7.92 -35.30 -15.98
N PRO A 30 7.68 -34.32 -15.09
CA PRO A 30 7.03 -33.08 -15.47
C PRO A 30 8.01 -32.18 -16.22
N ALA A 31 7.51 -31.47 -17.21
CA ALA A 31 8.29 -30.45 -17.92
C ALA A 31 8.78 -29.39 -16.92
N GLN A 32 10.08 -29.10 -16.93
CA GLN A 32 10.63 -27.98 -16.16
C GLN A 32 10.02 -26.67 -16.67
N THR A 33 9.20 -26.03 -15.85
CA THR A 33 8.67 -24.69 -16.13
C THR A 33 9.79 -23.68 -15.94
N THR A 34 10.39 -23.24 -17.04
CA THR A 34 11.54 -22.32 -17.08
C THR A 34 11.25 -20.90 -16.53
N ASN A 35 10.08 -20.63 -15.94
CA ASN A 35 9.73 -19.33 -15.34
C ASN A 35 8.68 -19.43 -14.20
N LEU A 36 8.82 -20.41 -13.31
CA LEU A 36 7.91 -20.61 -12.18
C LEU A 36 7.77 -19.36 -11.29
N SER A 37 8.88 -18.68 -10.98
CA SER A 37 8.90 -17.51 -10.11
C SER A 37 8.10 -16.32 -10.68
N GLU A 38 8.18 -16.06 -11.99
CA GLU A 38 7.43 -14.99 -12.64
C GLU A 38 5.92 -15.28 -12.67
N THR A 39 5.56 -16.51 -13.03
CA THR A 39 4.16 -16.95 -13.07
C THR A 39 3.53 -16.89 -11.67
N LEU A 40 4.26 -17.35 -10.66
CA LEU A 40 3.82 -17.33 -9.27
C LEU A 40 3.66 -15.91 -8.72
N THR A 41 4.60 -15.02 -9.08
CA THR A 41 4.51 -13.60 -8.73
C THR A 41 3.23 -13.00 -9.33
N ALA A 42 2.99 -13.21 -10.63
CA ALA A 42 1.83 -12.65 -11.32
C ALA A 42 0.51 -13.15 -10.73
N GLN A 43 0.38 -14.47 -10.50
CA GLN A 43 -0.82 -15.05 -9.90
C GLN A 43 -1.06 -14.53 -8.47
N THR A 44 0.00 -14.45 -7.67
CA THR A 44 -0.09 -13.93 -6.30
C THR A 44 -0.50 -12.47 -6.30
N TYR A 45 0.09 -11.66 -7.18
CA TYR A 45 -0.26 -10.26 -7.33
C TYR A 45 -1.73 -10.07 -7.76
N THR A 46 -2.19 -10.81 -8.79
CA THR A 46 -3.61 -10.75 -9.22
C THR A 46 -4.56 -11.16 -8.10
N ALA A 47 -4.23 -12.17 -7.31
CA ALA A 47 -5.04 -12.59 -6.18
C ALA A 47 -5.07 -11.54 -5.06
N MET A 48 -3.95 -10.86 -4.79
CA MET A 48 -3.88 -9.74 -3.84
C MET A 48 -4.75 -8.56 -4.30
N GLN A 49 -4.70 -8.19 -5.59
CA GLN A 49 -5.57 -7.16 -6.16
C GLN A 49 -7.05 -7.52 -6.07
N ALA A 50 -7.38 -8.81 -6.21
CA ALA A 50 -8.73 -9.34 -6.03
C ALA A 50 -9.10 -9.57 -4.55
N HIS A 51 -8.23 -9.20 -3.61
CA HIS A 51 -8.41 -9.38 -2.16
C HIS A 51 -8.74 -10.81 -1.75
N GLN A 52 -8.23 -11.79 -2.49
CA GLN A 52 -8.41 -13.19 -2.15
C GLN A 52 -7.65 -13.50 -0.87
N THR A 53 -8.30 -14.17 0.07
CA THR A 53 -7.70 -14.58 1.35
C THR A 53 -6.96 -15.90 1.25
N SER A 54 -7.10 -16.64 0.14
CA SER A 54 -6.44 -17.92 -0.08
C SER A 54 -6.09 -18.10 -1.55
N ILE A 55 -4.86 -18.53 -1.82
CA ILE A 55 -4.35 -18.87 -3.15
C ILE A 55 -3.80 -20.29 -3.07
N THR A 56 -4.10 -21.13 -4.06
CA THR A 56 -3.58 -22.50 -4.12
C THR A 56 -2.76 -22.67 -5.40
N ILE A 57 -1.53 -23.17 -5.25
CA ILE A 57 -0.62 -23.47 -6.36
C ILE A 57 -0.25 -24.95 -6.31
N GLU A 58 -0.47 -25.65 -7.42
CA GLU A 58 0.06 -27.00 -7.61
C GLU A 58 1.50 -26.91 -8.11
N TYR A 59 2.39 -27.64 -7.46
CA TYR A 59 3.82 -27.64 -7.75
C TYR A 59 4.35 -29.06 -7.95
N THR A 60 5.15 -29.21 -8.99
CA THR A 60 5.85 -30.44 -9.31
C THR A 60 7.33 -30.17 -9.48
N GLY A 61 8.14 -30.46 -8.46
CA GLY A 61 9.57 -30.21 -8.48
C GLY A 61 10.23 -30.38 -7.10
N ASP A 62 11.45 -29.83 -6.97
CA ASP A 62 12.21 -29.84 -5.72
C ASP A 62 11.58 -28.93 -4.65
N VAL A 63 11.41 -29.46 -3.45
CA VAL A 63 10.76 -28.76 -2.33
C VAL A 63 11.68 -27.69 -1.74
N ASP A 64 12.99 -27.88 -1.84
CA ASP A 64 13.96 -26.95 -1.27
C ASP A 64 14.00 -25.63 -2.06
N SER A 65 13.83 -25.67 -3.39
CA SER A 65 13.71 -24.47 -4.22
C SER A 65 12.35 -23.78 -4.06
N LEU A 66 11.28 -24.56 -3.88
CA LEU A 66 9.90 -24.08 -3.76
C LEU A 66 9.73 -23.00 -2.69
N LYS A 67 10.33 -23.21 -1.50
CA LYS A 67 10.24 -22.25 -0.39
C LYS A 67 10.79 -20.87 -0.75
N ASN A 68 11.94 -20.84 -1.43
CA ASN A 68 12.58 -19.60 -1.86
C ASN A 68 11.80 -18.92 -2.97
N ASP A 69 11.30 -19.70 -3.95
CA ASP A 69 10.53 -19.17 -5.07
C ASP A 69 9.21 -18.54 -4.62
N ILE A 70 8.48 -19.18 -3.69
CA ILE A 70 7.25 -18.63 -3.12
C ILE A 70 7.55 -17.37 -2.30
N SER A 71 8.57 -17.41 -1.45
CA SER A 71 8.93 -16.24 -0.63
C SER A 71 9.29 -15.06 -1.52
N ASN A 72 10.08 -15.28 -2.56
CA ASN A 72 10.47 -14.26 -3.53
C ASN A 72 9.25 -13.73 -4.31
N ALA A 73 8.36 -14.62 -4.76
CA ALA A 73 7.18 -14.23 -5.52
C ALA A 73 6.19 -13.41 -4.69
N ILE A 74 5.92 -13.81 -3.44
CA ILE A 74 5.06 -13.06 -2.53
C ILE A 74 5.70 -11.72 -2.19
N ASN A 75 6.99 -11.70 -1.84
CA ASN A 75 7.69 -10.45 -1.57
C ASN A 75 7.66 -9.51 -2.78
N LYS A 76 7.86 -10.03 -3.99
CA LYS A 76 7.81 -9.22 -5.21
C LYS A 76 6.39 -8.68 -5.44
N ALA A 77 5.36 -9.50 -5.33
CA ALA A 77 3.96 -9.07 -5.45
C ALA A 77 3.59 -8.01 -4.39
N TYR A 78 3.98 -8.24 -3.13
CA TYR A 78 3.76 -7.35 -1.99
C TYR A 78 4.42 -5.98 -2.14
N ASN A 79 5.61 -5.92 -2.79
CA ASN A 79 6.34 -4.68 -3.01
C ASN A 79 6.02 -4.02 -4.37
N THR A 80 5.09 -4.57 -5.16
CA THR A 80 4.73 -4.01 -6.48
C THR A 80 3.74 -2.86 -6.38
N ASP A 81 2.89 -2.87 -5.35
CA ASP A 81 1.76 -1.94 -5.21
C ASP A 81 1.77 -1.31 -3.82
N ASP A 82 2.00 -0.01 -3.83
CA ASP A 82 2.09 0.87 -2.67
C ASP A 82 0.88 0.72 -1.71
N TYR A 83 -0.33 0.58 -2.26
CA TYR A 83 -1.55 0.48 -1.45
C TYR A 83 -1.73 -0.93 -0.87
N LEU A 84 -1.50 -1.96 -1.67
CA LEU A 84 -1.54 -3.35 -1.19
C LEU A 84 -0.51 -3.61 -0.08
N HIS A 85 0.65 -2.95 -0.15
CA HIS A 85 1.68 -3.03 0.88
C HIS A 85 1.16 -2.64 2.28
N LEU A 86 0.35 -1.60 2.37
CA LEU A 86 -0.24 -1.14 3.62
C LEU A 86 -1.49 -1.94 4.02
N LEU A 87 -2.27 -2.40 3.04
CA LEU A 87 -3.51 -3.15 3.26
C LEU A 87 -3.25 -4.57 3.76
N ILE A 88 -2.18 -5.23 3.33
CA ILE A 88 -1.85 -6.60 3.73
C ILE A 88 -1.21 -6.59 5.12
N LYS A 89 -1.84 -7.27 6.07
CA LYS A 89 -1.34 -7.43 7.45
C LYS A 89 -0.31 -8.56 7.56
N GLY A 90 -0.43 -9.59 6.72
CA GLY A 90 0.51 -10.70 6.68
C GLY A 90 -0.01 -11.87 5.84
N TRP A 91 0.80 -12.93 5.74
CA TRP A 91 0.41 -14.16 5.06
C TRP A 91 0.99 -15.40 5.75
N GLU A 92 0.32 -16.54 5.60
CA GLU A 92 0.76 -17.85 6.08
C GLU A 92 0.90 -18.82 4.90
N LEU A 93 1.93 -19.67 4.93
CA LEU A 93 2.13 -20.71 3.93
C LEU A 93 1.87 -22.09 4.52
N LYS A 94 1.06 -22.87 3.80
CA LYS A 94 0.84 -24.30 4.07
C LYS A 94 1.17 -25.10 2.83
N ALA A 95 2.01 -26.11 2.97
CA ALA A 95 2.31 -27.04 1.89
C ALA A 95 1.89 -28.46 2.32
N TYR A 96 1.22 -29.18 1.44
CA TYR A 96 0.77 -30.55 1.66
C TYR A 96 0.90 -31.36 0.37
N GLY A 97 1.15 -32.66 0.49
CA GLY A 97 1.33 -33.56 -0.65
C GLY A 97 2.52 -34.50 -0.50
N ILE A 98 2.92 -35.11 -1.61
CA ILE A 98 4.06 -36.03 -1.71
C ILE A 98 5.15 -35.43 -2.59
N PRO A 99 6.42 -35.86 -2.48
CA PRO A 99 7.47 -35.42 -3.40
C PRO A 99 7.06 -35.66 -4.86
N GLY A 100 7.03 -34.60 -5.67
CA GLY A 100 6.54 -34.65 -7.04
C GLY A 100 5.02 -34.51 -7.21
N ASP A 101 4.29 -34.12 -6.16
CA ASP A 101 2.89 -33.68 -6.21
C ASP A 101 2.56 -32.90 -4.93
N ILE A 102 2.85 -31.59 -4.93
CA ILE A 102 2.74 -30.72 -3.76
C ILE A 102 1.77 -29.59 -4.06
N THR A 103 0.80 -29.41 -3.17
CA THR A 103 -0.06 -28.26 -3.18
C THR A 103 0.39 -27.25 -2.13
N VAL A 104 0.49 -25.99 -2.53
CA VAL A 104 0.86 -24.85 -1.68
C VAL A 104 -0.35 -23.94 -1.53
N ALA A 105 -0.80 -23.72 -0.31
CA ALA A 105 -1.80 -22.73 0.04
C ALA A 105 -1.14 -21.50 0.69
N ILE A 106 -1.42 -20.32 0.13
CA ILE A 106 -1.03 -19.01 0.66
C ILE A 106 -2.29 -18.39 1.26
N HIS A 107 -2.32 -18.21 2.57
CA HIS A 107 -3.40 -17.52 3.26
C HIS A 107 -3.01 -16.07 3.53
N ILE A 108 -3.73 -15.11 2.97
CA ILE A 108 -3.44 -13.68 3.12
C ILE A 108 -4.42 -13.07 4.12
N THR A 109 -3.87 -12.34 5.10
CA THR A 109 -4.64 -11.55 6.05
C THR A 109 -4.58 -10.09 5.64
N TYR A 110 -5.72 -9.50 5.31
CA TYR A 110 -5.86 -8.06 5.04
C TYR A 110 -6.27 -7.33 6.31
N ARG A 111 -6.02 -6.02 6.35
CA ARG A 111 -6.50 -5.13 7.41
C ARG A 111 -7.98 -4.79 7.28
N GLU A 112 -8.50 -4.84 6.07
CA GLU A 112 -9.91 -4.62 5.76
C GLU A 112 -10.55 -5.86 5.14
N THR A 113 -11.86 -5.99 5.30
CA THR A 113 -12.68 -6.98 4.59
C THR A 113 -13.09 -6.47 3.21
N GLN A 114 -13.55 -7.37 2.33
CA GLN A 114 -14.09 -7.01 1.02
C GLN A 114 -15.25 -6.00 1.12
N GLU A 115 -16.11 -6.12 2.14
CA GLU A 115 -17.23 -5.19 2.36
C GLU A 115 -16.73 -3.78 2.73
N GLN A 116 -15.70 -3.71 3.57
CA GLN A 116 -15.07 -2.44 3.96
C GLN A 116 -14.42 -1.76 2.76
N LEU A 117 -13.69 -2.50 1.92
CA LEU A 117 -13.09 -1.97 0.70
C LEU A 117 -14.14 -1.43 -0.29
N LEU A 118 -15.27 -2.12 -0.44
CA LEU A 118 -16.38 -1.63 -1.28
C LEU A 118 -17.00 -0.35 -0.69
N LEU A 119 -17.10 -0.25 0.63
CA LEU A 119 -17.57 0.97 1.29
C LEU A 119 -16.60 2.14 1.09
N VAL A 120 -15.28 1.89 1.18
CA VAL A 120 -14.25 2.89 0.88
C VAL A 120 -14.38 3.37 -0.56
N GLU A 121 -14.51 2.46 -1.53
CA GLU A 121 -14.73 2.82 -2.94
C GLU A 121 -15.98 3.68 -3.15
N GLN A 122 -17.08 3.32 -2.50
CA GLN A 122 -18.32 4.07 -2.58
C GLN A 122 -18.15 5.47 -1.97
N LYS A 123 -17.70 5.55 -0.71
CA LYS A 123 -17.55 6.82 0.01
C LYS A 123 -16.58 7.77 -0.67
N THR A 124 -15.43 7.27 -1.12
CA THR A 124 -14.47 8.11 -1.87
C THR A 124 -15.07 8.64 -3.16
N SER A 125 -15.86 7.83 -3.90
CA SER A 125 -16.58 8.30 -5.10
C SER A 125 -17.57 9.42 -4.75
N GLU A 126 -18.36 9.23 -3.69
CA GLU A 126 -19.36 10.20 -3.24
C GLU A 126 -18.70 11.52 -2.82
N ILE A 127 -17.64 11.46 -2.03
CA ILE A 127 -16.89 12.64 -1.55
C ILE A 127 -16.26 13.38 -2.73
N LEU A 128 -15.57 12.68 -3.63
CA LEU A 128 -14.91 13.29 -4.79
C LEU A 128 -15.92 14.02 -5.67
N SER A 129 -17.13 13.47 -5.85
CA SER A 129 -18.20 14.12 -6.62
C SER A 129 -18.71 15.44 -6.01
N GLN A 130 -18.47 15.66 -4.72
CA GLN A 130 -18.86 16.88 -4.01
C GLN A 130 -17.76 17.93 -3.98
N ILE A 131 -16.49 17.51 -3.94
CA ILE A 131 -15.34 18.41 -3.76
C ILE A 131 -14.57 18.69 -5.05
N ILE A 132 -14.79 17.91 -6.11
CA ILE A 132 -14.15 18.06 -7.42
C ILE A 132 -15.17 18.35 -8.51
N ASN A 133 -14.80 19.17 -9.49
CA ASN A 133 -15.51 19.34 -10.74
C ASN A 133 -14.54 19.25 -11.95
N ASP A 134 -15.09 19.14 -13.15
CA ASP A 134 -14.34 18.90 -14.39
C ASP A 134 -13.44 20.08 -14.80
N ASP A 135 -13.70 21.30 -14.31
CA ASP A 135 -12.90 22.50 -14.60
C ASP A 135 -11.66 22.61 -13.71
N MET A 136 -11.52 21.73 -12.71
CA MET A 136 -10.37 21.73 -11.81
C MET A 136 -9.14 21.09 -12.45
N ASN A 137 -8.00 21.79 -12.37
CA ASN A 137 -6.69 21.20 -12.65
C ASN A 137 -6.23 20.26 -11.52
N ASP A 138 -5.15 19.52 -11.75
CA ASP A 138 -4.65 18.51 -10.81
C ASP A 138 -4.29 19.12 -9.44
N TYR A 139 -3.72 20.33 -9.42
CA TYR A 139 -3.44 21.05 -8.18
C TYR A 139 -4.72 21.40 -7.40
N GLN A 140 -5.74 21.91 -8.08
CA GLN A 140 -7.03 22.25 -7.44
C GLN A 140 -7.71 21.00 -6.86
N LYS A 141 -7.66 19.88 -7.59
CA LYS A 141 -8.18 18.59 -7.14
C LYS A 141 -7.41 18.07 -5.92
N GLU A 142 -6.08 18.08 -5.99
CA GLU A 142 -5.21 17.67 -4.89
C GLU A 142 -5.49 18.50 -3.63
N LYS A 143 -5.57 19.84 -3.77
CA LYS A 143 -5.89 20.73 -2.66
C LYS A 143 -7.25 20.43 -2.04
N ALA A 144 -8.29 20.20 -2.87
CA ALA A 144 -9.62 19.85 -2.38
C ALA A 144 -9.62 18.53 -1.59
N ILE A 145 -8.88 17.52 -2.06
CA ILE A 145 -8.72 16.23 -1.39
C ILE A 145 -7.96 16.40 -0.07
N HIS A 146 -6.83 17.09 -0.08
CA HIS A 146 -6.05 17.40 1.13
C HIS A 146 -6.91 18.09 2.19
N ASP A 147 -7.58 19.19 1.81
CA ASP A 147 -8.41 19.98 2.72
C ASP A 147 -9.56 19.16 3.30
N TYR A 148 -10.17 18.27 2.49
CA TYR A 148 -11.19 17.34 2.96
C TYR A 148 -10.61 16.40 4.02
N ILE A 149 -9.48 15.75 3.76
CA ILE A 149 -8.89 14.77 4.68
C ILE A 149 -8.52 15.45 6.00
N VAL A 150 -7.75 16.54 5.94
CA VAL A 150 -7.29 17.27 7.13
C VAL A 150 -8.45 17.84 7.95
N SER A 151 -9.60 18.14 7.33
CA SER A 151 -10.78 18.66 8.06
C SER A 151 -11.70 17.58 8.63
N ASN A 152 -11.58 16.32 8.19
CA ASN A 152 -12.53 15.25 8.50
C ASN A 152 -11.90 14.04 9.20
N VAL A 153 -10.57 14.00 9.30
CA VAL A 153 -9.84 12.94 9.98
C VAL A 153 -9.00 13.56 11.09
N SER A 154 -9.09 12.98 12.29
CA SER A 154 -8.30 13.36 13.47
C SER A 154 -7.28 12.27 13.82
N TYR A 155 -6.07 12.67 14.20
CA TYR A 155 -5.01 11.71 14.50
C TYR A 155 -5.36 10.78 15.68
N ASP A 156 -5.29 9.47 15.44
CA ASP A 156 -5.57 8.45 16.45
C ASP A 156 -4.39 8.25 17.40
N GLN A 157 -4.44 8.92 18.56
CA GLN A 157 -3.42 8.76 19.60
C GLN A 157 -3.47 7.40 20.32
N THR A 158 -4.53 6.60 20.12
CA THR A 158 -4.64 5.25 20.70
C THR A 158 -3.93 4.19 19.84
N LEU A 159 -3.57 4.53 18.59
CA LEU A 159 -2.90 3.66 17.63
C LEU A 159 -3.71 2.39 17.33
N GLN A 160 -5.01 2.53 17.05
CA GLN A 160 -5.94 1.43 16.78
C GLN A 160 -6.52 1.48 15.36
N HIS A 161 -6.60 2.66 14.76
CA HIS A 161 -7.21 2.90 13.45
C HIS A 161 -6.11 3.10 12.39
N PHE A 162 -5.95 2.16 11.46
CA PHE A 162 -4.80 2.10 10.54
C PHE A 162 -5.18 2.23 9.06
N THR A 163 -6.47 2.27 8.76
CA THR A 163 -6.97 2.09 7.40
C THR A 163 -7.75 3.30 6.89
N ASP A 164 -7.93 3.39 5.57
CA ASP A 164 -8.80 4.38 4.96
C ASP A 164 -10.28 4.12 5.27
N TYR A 165 -10.68 2.86 5.51
CA TYR A 165 -11.98 2.55 6.12
C TYR A 165 -12.14 3.22 7.49
N ASP A 166 -11.14 3.12 8.38
CA ASP A 166 -11.20 3.76 9.69
C ASP A 166 -11.32 5.28 9.52
N ALA A 167 -10.43 5.89 8.74
CA ALA A 167 -10.45 7.32 8.46
C ALA A 167 -11.84 7.81 7.96
N LEU A 168 -12.51 7.04 7.09
CA LEU A 168 -13.81 7.39 6.49
C LEU A 168 -15.04 7.08 7.35
N THR A 169 -14.92 6.20 8.35
CA THR A 169 -16.07 5.73 9.14
C THR A 169 -16.03 6.19 10.58
N SER A 170 -14.86 6.23 11.20
CA SER A 170 -14.68 6.76 12.55
C SER A 170 -14.22 8.22 12.55
N GLY A 171 -13.69 8.71 11.42
CA GLY A 171 -13.08 10.05 11.36
C GLY A 171 -11.74 10.10 12.09
N THR A 172 -11.11 8.95 12.37
CA THR A 172 -9.80 8.92 13.05
C THR A 172 -8.92 7.81 12.50
N ALA A 173 -7.62 8.09 12.37
CA ALA A 173 -6.62 7.15 11.91
C ALA A 173 -5.21 7.55 12.36
N VAL A 174 -4.26 6.63 12.32
CA VAL A 174 -2.82 6.96 12.33
C VAL A 174 -2.33 7.31 10.93
N CYS A 175 -1.06 7.67 10.79
CA CYS A 175 -0.43 8.07 9.51
C CYS A 175 -0.75 7.13 8.34
N GLN A 176 -0.82 5.82 8.59
CA GLN A 176 -1.17 4.82 7.58
C GLN A 176 -2.56 5.07 6.97
N GLY A 177 -3.58 5.34 7.78
CA GLY A 177 -4.95 5.55 7.28
C GLY A 177 -5.11 6.86 6.52
N TYR A 178 -4.44 7.93 6.95
CA TYR A 178 -4.36 9.19 6.19
C TYR A 178 -3.75 8.96 4.81
N THR A 179 -2.62 8.25 4.79
CA THR A 179 -1.83 8.00 3.57
C THR A 179 -2.57 7.12 2.59
N MET A 180 -3.25 6.08 3.09
CA MET A 180 -4.11 5.21 2.28
C MET A 180 -5.28 5.99 1.69
N LEU A 181 -5.96 6.82 2.48
CA LEU A 181 -7.12 7.58 2.03
C LEU A 181 -6.74 8.62 0.98
N ALA A 182 -5.66 9.37 1.23
CA ALA A 182 -5.13 10.34 0.28
C ALA A 182 -4.73 9.66 -1.03
N TYR A 183 -3.95 8.57 -0.99
CA TYR A 183 -3.59 7.80 -2.18
C TYR A 183 -4.84 7.37 -2.98
N LYS A 184 -5.85 6.82 -2.29
CA LYS A 184 -7.08 6.35 -2.91
C LYS A 184 -7.84 7.47 -3.61
N MET A 185 -8.02 8.61 -2.93
CA MET A 185 -8.75 9.75 -3.46
C MET A 185 -8.01 10.43 -4.62
N LEU A 186 -6.68 10.59 -4.51
CA LEU A 186 -5.83 11.19 -5.54
C LEU A 186 -5.81 10.36 -6.83
N THR A 187 -5.53 9.05 -6.71
CA THR A 187 -5.49 8.15 -7.86
C THR A 187 -6.84 8.05 -8.55
N LYS A 188 -7.94 8.02 -7.78
CA LYS A 188 -9.31 8.04 -8.30
C LYS A 188 -9.69 9.35 -8.98
N ALA A 189 -9.08 10.47 -8.56
CA ALA A 189 -9.20 11.78 -9.23
C ALA A 189 -8.31 11.92 -10.48
N GLY A 190 -7.55 10.87 -10.83
CA GLY A 190 -6.64 10.85 -11.98
C GLY A 190 -5.25 11.40 -11.71
N ILE A 191 -4.94 11.73 -10.44
CA ILE A 191 -3.62 12.24 -10.04
C ILE A 191 -2.73 11.05 -9.72
N GLN A 192 -1.57 10.96 -10.37
CA GLN A 192 -0.61 9.92 -10.04
C GLN A 192 -0.06 10.17 -8.64
N ALA A 193 -0.12 9.16 -7.78
CA ALA A 193 0.38 9.22 -6.43
C ALA A 193 1.25 8.00 -6.11
N ARG A 194 2.12 8.15 -5.11
CA ARG A 194 2.91 7.08 -4.49
C ARG A 194 2.75 7.15 -2.97
N ILE A 195 2.97 6.03 -2.29
CA ILE A 195 3.07 5.95 -0.83
C ILE A 195 4.53 5.79 -0.45
N VAL A 196 5.03 6.72 0.34
CA VAL A 196 6.39 6.68 0.87
C VAL A 196 6.35 6.10 2.28
N SER A 197 7.18 5.09 2.51
CA SER A 197 7.44 4.54 3.84
C SER A 197 8.82 4.97 4.30
N GLY A 198 8.91 5.50 5.51
CA GLY A 198 10.14 6.06 6.02
C GLY A 198 10.09 6.38 7.51
N LEU A 199 10.85 7.40 7.89
CA LEU A 199 10.87 7.93 9.25
C LEU A 199 10.54 9.42 9.22
N GLY A 200 9.67 9.86 10.13
CA GLY A 200 9.47 11.28 10.47
C GLY A 200 9.95 11.51 11.90
N LYS A 201 10.87 12.47 12.12
CA LYS A 201 11.52 12.72 13.43
C LYS A 201 12.05 11.44 14.11
N SER A 202 12.58 10.50 13.31
CA SER A 202 13.10 9.19 13.74
C SER A 202 12.05 8.16 14.19
N GLU A 203 10.76 8.40 13.98
CA GLU A 203 9.68 7.43 14.20
C GLU A 203 9.14 6.92 12.86
N GLU A 204 8.67 5.67 12.82
CA GLU A 204 8.09 5.09 11.60
C GLU A 204 6.92 5.94 11.12
N HIS A 205 6.95 6.30 9.84
CA HIS A 205 5.97 7.19 9.24
C HIS A 205 5.71 6.84 7.78
N THR A 206 4.51 7.17 7.33
CA THR A 206 4.08 7.02 5.94
C THR A 206 3.38 8.28 5.48
N TRP A 207 3.64 8.69 4.25
CA TRP A 207 3.03 9.86 3.61
C TRP A 207 2.94 9.64 2.09
N ASN A 208 2.40 10.62 1.35
CA ASN A 208 2.22 10.50 -0.09
C ASN A 208 3.27 11.30 -0.88
N MET A 209 3.47 10.89 -2.13
CA MET A 209 3.96 11.78 -3.18
C MET A 209 2.91 11.92 -4.27
N VAL A 210 2.82 13.09 -4.88
CA VAL A 210 1.88 13.40 -5.96
C VAL A 210 2.61 13.93 -7.17
N ASN A 211 2.16 13.57 -8.37
CA ASN A 211 2.64 14.15 -9.62
C ASN A 211 1.67 15.25 -10.09
N LEU A 212 2.14 16.48 -10.13
CA LEU A 212 1.42 17.63 -10.66
C LEU A 212 2.11 18.07 -11.95
N GLU A 213 1.45 17.84 -13.08
CA GLU A 213 1.94 18.23 -14.42
C GLU A 213 3.39 17.76 -14.71
N GLY A 214 3.74 16.54 -14.29
CA GLY A 214 5.06 15.95 -14.52
C GLY A 214 6.09 16.22 -13.42
N SER A 215 5.80 17.09 -12.46
CA SER A 215 6.66 17.33 -11.29
C SER A 215 6.14 16.56 -10.07
N TRP A 216 7.03 15.88 -9.36
CA TRP A 216 6.68 15.18 -8.13
C TRP A 216 6.88 16.05 -6.91
N TYR A 217 6.00 15.88 -5.92
CA TYR A 217 6.04 16.58 -4.64
C TYR A 217 5.64 15.64 -3.51
N HIS A 218 6.13 15.90 -2.30
CA HIS A 218 5.66 15.21 -1.10
C HIS A 218 4.42 15.90 -0.53
N LEU A 219 3.48 15.07 -0.06
CA LEU A 219 2.24 15.46 0.57
C LEU A 219 2.04 14.63 1.84
N ASP A 220 2.01 15.28 3.00
CA ASP A 220 1.76 14.62 4.29
C ASP A 220 0.56 15.21 5.02
N CYS A 221 -0.63 14.67 4.70
CA CYS A 221 -1.87 15.05 5.36
C CYS A 221 -1.85 14.79 6.87
N THR A 222 -1.01 13.87 7.37
CA THR A 222 -0.93 13.56 8.80
C THR A 222 -0.28 14.70 9.57
N TRP A 223 0.80 15.26 9.02
CA TRP A 223 1.54 16.35 9.67
C TRP A 223 0.99 17.74 9.32
N ASP A 224 0.09 17.81 8.34
CA ASP A 224 -0.74 18.98 8.07
C ASP A 224 -2.03 19.05 8.91
N ASP A 225 -2.40 17.96 9.60
CA ASP A 225 -3.41 17.92 10.66
C ASP A 225 -2.86 18.50 11.99
N PRO A 226 -3.33 19.69 12.42
CA PRO A 226 -2.77 20.38 13.57
C PRO A 226 -3.23 19.77 14.91
N VAL A 227 -2.30 19.25 15.72
CA VAL A 227 -2.59 18.79 17.10
C VAL A 227 -2.36 19.93 18.13
N PRO A 228 -3.29 20.21 19.09
CA PRO A 228 -4.60 19.60 19.24
C PRO A 228 -5.55 20.01 18.11
N ASP A 229 -6.25 19.01 17.59
CA ASP A 229 -7.18 19.17 16.50
C ASP A 229 -8.25 20.22 16.85
N ALA A 230 -8.49 21.11 15.92
CA ALA A 230 -9.51 22.12 15.99
C ALA A 230 -10.28 22.09 14.68
N GLN A 231 -11.57 21.73 14.76
CA GLN A 231 -12.45 21.60 13.62
C GLN A 231 -12.31 22.76 12.61
N GLY A 232 -11.94 22.42 11.37
CA GLY A 232 -11.77 23.36 10.27
C GLY A 232 -10.41 24.08 10.21
N ARG A 233 -9.44 23.72 11.06
CA ARG A 233 -8.07 24.22 10.97
C ARG A 233 -7.26 23.31 10.05
N ILE A 234 -6.92 23.81 8.87
CA ILE A 234 -6.04 23.15 7.91
C ILE A 234 -4.68 23.85 7.95
N THR A 235 -3.58 23.08 7.94
CA THR A 235 -2.24 23.63 7.70
C THR A 235 -1.67 23.09 6.39
N TYR A 236 -0.58 23.70 5.91
CA TYR A 236 0.05 23.39 4.62
C TYR A 236 1.58 23.35 4.77
N SER A 237 2.07 22.95 5.94
CA SER A 237 3.50 22.89 6.24
C SER A 237 4.19 21.72 5.55
N TYR A 238 3.45 20.66 5.23
CA TYR A 238 3.91 19.46 4.53
C TYR A 238 3.15 19.21 3.22
N TYR A 239 2.64 20.30 2.65
CA TYR A 239 1.90 20.31 1.39
C TYR A 239 2.83 20.69 0.24
N ASN A 240 2.98 19.76 -0.71
CA ASN A 240 3.81 19.89 -1.90
C ASN A 240 5.29 20.26 -1.64
N LEU A 241 5.95 19.56 -0.72
CA LEU A 241 7.37 19.78 -0.43
C LEU A 241 8.28 19.11 -1.48
N SER A 242 9.40 19.76 -1.77
CA SER A 242 10.53 19.14 -2.47
C SER A 242 11.26 18.16 -1.55
N ASP A 243 12.04 17.25 -2.16
CA ASP A 243 13.02 16.38 -1.51
C ASP A 243 13.87 17.14 -0.49
N SER A 244 14.34 18.33 -0.86
CA SER A 244 15.23 19.14 -0.03
C SER A 244 14.54 19.71 1.21
N GLN A 245 13.24 20.01 1.11
CA GLN A 245 12.44 20.57 2.19
C GLN A 245 12.03 19.49 3.17
N ILE A 246 11.47 18.38 2.68
CA ILE A 246 10.96 17.33 3.57
C ILE A 246 12.08 16.57 4.29
N LYS A 247 13.30 16.50 3.71
CA LYS A 247 14.50 15.91 4.35
C LYS A 247 14.93 16.62 5.64
N ALA A 248 14.35 17.76 5.98
CA ALA A 248 14.62 18.45 7.24
C ALA A 248 14.27 17.58 8.46
N ASP A 249 13.21 16.79 8.37
CA ASP A 249 12.73 15.92 9.44
C ASP A 249 12.19 14.56 8.98
N HIS A 250 12.11 14.31 7.68
CA HIS A 250 11.80 13.00 7.10
C HIS A 250 13.03 12.33 6.50
N SER A 251 12.99 11.00 6.46
CA SER A 251 13.94 10.19 5.70
C SER A 251 13.23 8.95 5.16
N TRP A 252 13.65 8.47 3.99
CA TRP A 252 13.08 7.28 3.36
C TRP A 252 14.19 6.47 2.69
N GLN A 253 13.88 5.21 2.40
CA GLN A 253 14.75 4.31 1.67
C GLN A 253 13.96 3.70 0.51
N GLY A 254 14.63 3.45 -0.60
CA GLY A 254 14.00 2.92 -1.81
C GLY A 254 14.04 3.89 -2.98
N LEU A 255 13.51 3.43 -4.12
CA LEU A 255 13.46 4.19 -5.37
C LEU A 255 12.09 4.86 -5.49
N TYR A 256 12.06 6.15 -5.19
CA TYR A 256 10.90 7.02 -5.40
C TYR A 256 11.20 8.05 -6.48
N PRO A 257 10.17 8.61 -7.14
CA PRO A 257 10.36 9.74 -8.04
C PRO A 257 11.04 10.91 -7.33
N GLU A 258 11.87 11.67 -8.03
CA GLU A 258 12.57 12.82 -7.44
C GLU A 258 11.66 14.06 -7.38
N ALA A 259 11.54 14.68 -6.21
CA ALA A 259 10.81 15.94 -6.02
C ALA A 259 11.79 17.13 -5.98
N ASN A 260 12.36 17.51 -7.12
CA ASN A 260 13.43 18.54 -7.19
C ASN A 260 12.93 19.96 -7.51
N THR A 261 11.64 20.12 -7.79
CA THR A 261 11.06 21.43 -8.15
C THR A 261 10.50 22.11 -6.89
N ASP A 262 10.82 23.39 -6.68
CA ASP A 262 10.17 24.16 -5.61
C ASP A 262 8.71 24.47 -6.00
N PHE A 263 7.76 24.19 -5.12
CA PHE A 263 6.33 24.37 -5.41
C PHE A 263 5.95 25.83 -5.68
N GLY A 264 6.64 26.79 -5.05
CA GLY A 264 6.45 28.20 -5.34
C GLY A 264 6.82 28.59 -6.79
N GLN A 265 7.71 27.83 -7.44
CA GLN A 265 8.01 27.99 -8.86
C GLN A 265 6.89 27.41 -9.73
N PHE A 266 6.37 26.24 -9.37
CA PHE A 266 5.24 25.61 -10.06
C PHE A 266 4.00 26.50 -10.07
N ILE A 267 3.62 27.08 -8.92
CA ILE A 267 2.48 28.00 -8.84
C ILE A 267 2.67 29.22 -9.75
N LYS A 268 3.89 29.78 -9.83
CA LYS A 268 4.18 30.89 -10.75
C LYS A 268 4.00 30.49 -12.21
N LEU A 269 4.39 29.28 -12.59
CA LEU A 269 4.25 28.77 -13.95
C LEU A 269 2.77 28.66 -14.33
N ILE A 270 1.94 28.01 -13.50
CA ILE A 270 0.50 27.88 -13.73
C ILE A 270 -0.19 29.25 -13.80
N LEU A 271 0.13 30.17 -12.88
CA LEU A 271 -0.47 31.50 -12.86
C LEU A 271 0.00 32.40 -14.01
N SER A 272 1.18 32.13 -14.61
CA SER A 272 1.70 32.88 -15.76
C SER A 272 1.18 32.39 -17.12
N GLY A 273 0.55 31.22 -17.16
CA GLY A 273 -0.10 30.65 -18.35
C GLY A 273 -1.58 31.00 -18.50
N LEU A 274 -2.14 31.77 -17.55
CA LEU A 274 -3.47 32.39 -17.58
C LEU A 274 -3.36 33.87 -17.98
#